data_AF-A0A6I2W8E0-F1
#
_entry.id   AF-A0A6I2W8E0-F1
#
_cell.length_a   1.000
_cell.length_b   1.000
_cell.length_c   1.000
_cell.angle_alpha   90.00
_cell.angle_beta   90.00
_cell.angle_gamma   90.00
#
_symmetry.space_group_name_H-M   'P 1'
#
loop_
_entity.id
_entity.type
_entity.pdbx_description
1 polymer ?
#
loop_
_entity_poly.entity_id
_entity_poly.type
_entity_poly.pdbx_seq_one_letter_code
_entity_poly.pdbx_strand_id
1 'polypeptide(L)' 'AFLLGLLWIVVFYISQTAYPIPNIGAWNMLVGFAFIGVGFSLATKWR' A
#
# COMPACT_ATOMS: atom_id res chain seq x y z
N ALA A 1 -5.47 -5.97 -6.72
CA ALA A 1 -5.39 -5.16 -5.49
C ALA A 1 -4.10 -5.44 -4.69
N PHE A 2 -3.71 -6.70 -4.45
CA PHE A 2 -2.48 -7.02 -3.70
C PHE A 2 -1.21 -6.38 -4.28
N LEU A 3 -0.96 -6.53 -5.58
CA LEU A 3 0.20 -5.93 -6.26
C LEU A 3 0.24 -4.39 -6.17
N LEU A 4 -0.93 -3.74 -6.14
CA LEU A 4 -1.04 -2.29 -5.96
C LEU A 4 -0.58 -1.86 -4.57
N GLY A 5 -0.96 -2.61 -3.52
CA GLY A 5 -0.47 -2.37 -2.16
C GLY A 5 1.04 -2.59 -2.02
N LEU A 6 1.57 -3.63 -2.66
CA LEU A 6 3.01 -3.89 -2.68
C LEU A 6 3.77 -2.72 -3.35
N LEU A 7 3.33 -2.29 -4.53
CA LEU A 7 3.94 -1.19 -5.28
C LEU A 7 3.91 0.12 -4.48
N TRP A 8 2.80 0.38 -3.77
CA TRP A 8 2.66 1.55 -2.90
C TRP A 8 3.70 1.59 -1.78
N ILE A 9 3.89 0.47 -1.08
CA ILE A 9 4.87 0.38 0.03
C ILE A 9 6.31 0.48 -0.50
N VAL A 10 6.61 -0.13 -1.65
CA VAL A 10 7.93 -0.04 -2.29
C VAL A 10 8.25 1.41 -2.66
N VAL A 11 7.32 2.12 -3.29
CA VAL A 11 7.49 3.54 -3.63
C VAL A 11 7.67 4.39 -2.37
N PHE A 12 6.90 4.13 -1.32
CA PHE A 12 7.03 4.84 -0.04
C PHE A 12 8.41 4.67 0.60
N TYR A 13 8.96 3.46 0.58
CA TYR A 13 10.27 3.17 1.15
C TYR A 13 11.41 3.77 0.32
N ILE A 14 11.37 3.61 -1.01
CA ILE A 14 12.44 4.11 -1.90
C ILE A 14 12.46 5.65 -1.94
N SER A 15 11.29 6.29 -1.81
CA SER A 15 11.17 7.75 -1.81
C SER A 15 11.48 8.43 -0.48
N GLN A 16 12.02 7.69 0.51
CA GLN A 16 12.30 8.23 1.84
C GLN A 16 11.07 8.90 2.47
N THR A 17 9.90 8.28 2.35
CA THR A 17 8.60 8.78 2.86
C THR A 17 7.98 9.99 2.14
N ALA A 18 8.59 10.46 1.04
CA ALA A 18 8.11 11.63 0.29
C ALA A 18 7.04 11.31 -0.76
N TYR A 19 6.98 10.07 -1.24
CA TYR A 19 5.99 9.61 -2.23
C TYR A 19 5.29 8.35 -1.71
N PRO A 20 4.15 7.90 -2.25
CA PRO A 20 3.41 8.43 -3.41
C PRO A 20 2.67 9.75 -3.19
N ILE A 21 2.29 10.09 -1.95
CA ILE A 21 1.70 11.40 -1.63
C ILE A 21 2.68 12.17 -0.73
N PRO A 22 3.20 13.32 -1.18
CA PRO A 22 4.06 14.16 -0.36
C PRO A 22 3.30 14.84 0.79
N ASN A 23 4.01 15.21 1.86
CA ASN A 23 3.52 15.90 3.05
C ASN A 23 2.54 15.15 3.97
N ILE A 24 2.08 13.95 3.62
CA ILE A 24 1.25 13.13 4.53
C ILE A 24 2.07 12.15 5.39
N GLY A 25 3.38 12.02 5.13
CA GLY A 25 4.32 11.25 5.96
C GLY A 25 3.88 9.80 6.15
N ALA A 26 3.80 9.36 7.41
CA ALA A 26 3.49 7.97 7.79
C ALA A 26 2.10 7.47 7.34
N TRP A 27 1.17 8.37 6.96
CA TRP A 27 -0.15 7.99 6.45
C TRP A 27 -0.08 7.20 5.14
N ASN A 28 0.96 7.40 4.32
CA ASN A 28 1.20 6.58 3.13
C ASN A 28 1.35 5.08 3.47
N MET A 29 1.93 4.76 4.63
CA MET A 29 2.15 3.38 5.06
C MET A 29 0.83 2.68 5.42
N LEU A 30 -0.06 3.39 6.14
CA LEU A 30 -1.41 2.93 6.46
C LEU A 30 -2.24 2.64 5.20
N VAL A 31 -2.15 3.49 4.18
CA VAL A 31 -2.82 3.29 2.89
C VAL A 31 -2.28 2.06 2.17
N GLY A 32 -0.96 1.88 2.14
CA GLY A 32 -0.33 0.68 1.57
C GLY A 32 -0.79 -0.61 2.24
N PHE A 33 -0.86 -0.64 3.57
CA PHE A 33 -1.37 -1.78 4.33
C PHE A 33 -2.86 -2.04 4.08
N ALA A 34 -3.69 -1.00 3.96
CA ALA A 34 -5.10 -1.15 3.62
C ALA A 34 -5.28 -1.80 2.25
N PHE A 35 -4.49 -1.40 1.24
CA PHE A 35 -4.52 -2.03 -0.09
C PHE A 35 -4.10 -3.50 -0.05
N ILE A 36 -3.10 -3.85 0.76
CA ILE A 36 -2.69 -5.24 0.96
C ILE A 36 -3.82 -6.05 1.63
N GLY A 37 -4.43 -5.52 2.69
CA GLY A 37 -5.53 -6.18 3.40
C GLY A 37 -6.75 -6.42 2.52
N VAL A 38 -7.14 -5.41 1.73
CA VAL A 38 -8.21 -5.56 0.72
C VAL A 38 -7.80 -6.58 -0.35
N GLY A 39 -6.57 -6.51 -0.84
CA GLY A 39 -6.03 -7.48 -1.79
C GLY A 39 -6.05 -8.92 -1.28
N PHE A 40 -5.72 -9.13 -0.01
CA PHE A 40 -5.81 -10.43 0.64
C PHE A 40 -7.26 -10.88 0.83
N SER A 41 -8.17 -9.99 1.24
CA SER A 41 -9.59 -10.33 1.42
C SER A 41 -10.27 -10.76 0.11
N LEU A 42 -9.89 -10.14 -1.01
CA LEU A 42 -10.32 -10.54 -2.35
C LEU A 42 -9.69 -11.88 -2.74
N ALA A 43 -8.41 -12.09 -2.39
CA ALA A 43 -7.71 -13.34 -2.63
C ALA A 43 -8.13 -14.48 -1.69
N THR A 44 -8.87 -14.24 -0.61
CA THR A 44 -9.45 -15.31 0.23
C THR A 44 -10.87 -15.67 -0.17
N LYS A 45 -11.53 -14.87 -1.01
CA LYS A 45 -12.80 -15.25 -1.65
C LYS A 45 -12.55 -16.15 -2.86
N TRP A 46 -12.11 -17.37 -2.62
CA TRP A 46 -12.24 -18.46 -3.59
C TRP A 46 -13.61 -19.09 -3.38
N ARG A 47 -14.53 -18.82 -4.31
CA ARG A 47 -15.67 -19.70 -4.55
C ARG A 47 -15.25 -20.74 -5.57
#